data_AF-A0A432MH08-F1
#
_entry.id   AF-A0A432MH08-F1
#
_cell.length_a   1.000
_cell.length_b   1.000
_cell.length_c   1.000
_cell.angle_alpha   90.00
_cell.angle_beta   90.00
_cell.angle_gamma   90.00
#
_symmetry.space_group_name_H-M   'P 1'
#
loop_
_entity.id
_entity.type
_entity.pdbx_description
1 polymer ?
#
loop_
_entity_poly.entity_id
_entity_poly.type
_entity_poly.pdbx_seq_one_letter_code
_entity_poly.pdbx_strand_id
1 'polypeptide(L)'
;MGPVPALVIKALLLVGGLHPAPKIDPEEFRSWFREASEGRMPLEKGVLEQARGYRYVFVLGLLNERMPGYFSQITAELRAMGVPREAIFEIAPSSDATFEENLGAIRDEFLAASRLGPEPIVVIGHSRGACDALAFAMMEPQFVSRHVAALFLIQGPFGGSGAADYVLGTGTPMDDRMPPRARLLGRLFRSIEARKLDRGKHQGLADLARDAARDFWKTLLREHAASIPIVGPRTFYIEAIAPPERQPPLRRPVARYLETYYGPNDGLVAAEDQFLPGLGTRLGMFDASHTDLTHRFPAALARPRVREAMAKAIVTAISRPGDGEEPSGNPVSPPDREADESARAARR
;
A
#
# COMPACT_ATOMS: atom_id res chain seq x y z
N MET A 1 -22.04 -14.11 40.52
CA MET A 1 -21.30 -13.71 39.30
C MET A 1 -22.31 -13.72 38.15
N GLY A 2 -22.81 -12.55 37.76
CA GLY A 2 -23.87 -12.43 36.75
C GLY A 2 -23.32 -12.62 35.33
N PRO A 3 -24.13 -13.12 34.38
CA PRO A 3 -23.70 -13.33 33.01
C PRO A 3 -23.41 -11.98 32.36
N VAL A 4 -22.20 -11.80 31.83
CA VAL A 4 -21.86 -10.65 30.98
C VAL A 4 -22.74 -10.74 29.71
N PRO A 5 -23.40 -9.66 29.27
CA PRO A 5 -24.36 -9.74 28.17
C PRO A 5 -23.65 -10.03 26.84
N ALA A 6 -24.17 -11.00 26.09
CA ALA A 6 -23.76 -11.36 24.72
C ALA A 6 -23.75 -10.18 23.72
N LEU A 7 -24.29 -9.01 24.10
CA LEU A 7 -24.27 -7.78 23.31
C LEU A 7 -22.87 -7.17 23.18
N VAL A 8 -22.03 -7.26 24.21
CA VAL A 8 -20.67 -6.69 24.21
C VAL A 8 -19.73 -7.47 23.27
N ILE A 9 -19.93 -8.79 23.19
CA ILE A 9 -19.15 -9.68 22.30
C ILE A 9 -19.50 -9.41 20.82
N LYS A 10 -20.77 -9.13 20.48
CA LYS A 10 -21.14 -8.73 19.12
C LYS A 10 -20.57 -7.37 18.71
N ALA A 11 -20.47 -6.41 19.63
CA ALA A 11 -19.87 -5.10 19.34
C ALA A 11 -18.36 -5.20 19.06
N LEU A 12 -17.63 -6.07 19.79
CA LEU A 12 -16.21 -6.35 19.53
C LEU A 12 -15.99 -7.10 18.21
N LEU A 13 -16.88 -8.02 17.84
CA LEU A 13 -16.87 -8.67 16.50
C LEU A 13 -17.23 -7.71 15.36
N LEU A 14 -18.07 -6.69 15.62
CA LEU A 14 -18.43 -5.65 14.65
C LEU A 14 -17.30 -4.64 14.40
N VAL A 15 -16.38 -4.46 15.35
CA VAL A 15 -15.22 -3.57 15.21
C VAL A 15 -13.95 -4.33 14.76
N GLY A 16 -13.83 -5.62 15.08
CA GLY A 16 -12.63 -6.42 14.86
C GLY A 16 -12.40 -6.96 13.43
N GLY A 17 -13.43 -7.02 12.59
CA GLY A 17 -13.33 -7.69 11.29
C GLY A 17 -13.17 -9.22 11.41
N LEU A 18 -13.30 -9.93 10.29
CA LEU A 18 -13.16 -11.41 10.25
C LEU A 18 -11.71 -11.87 10.47
N HIS A 19 -10.75 -10.97 10.25
CA HIS A 19 -9.33 -11.21 10.40
C HIS A 19 -8.73 -10.12 11.29
N PRO A 20 -8.04 -10.46 12.40
CA PRO A 20 -7.36 -9.45 13.20
C PRO A 20 -6.32 -8.72 12.33
N ALA A 21 -6.20 -7.40 12.53
CA ALA A 21 -5.16 -6.64 11.86
C ALA A 21 -3.77 -7.12 12.32
N PRO A 22 -2.80 -7.28 11.40
CA PRO A 22 -1.47 -7.71 11.78
C PRO A 22 -0.80 -6.64 12.66
N LYS A 23 -0.13 -7.07 13.72
CA LYS A 23 0.74 -6.19 14.50
C LYS A 23 2.14 -6.24 13.89
N ILE A 24 2.50 -5.21 13.15
CA ILE A 24 3.81 -5.13 12.50
C ILE A 24 4.65 -4.09 13.24
N ASP A 25 5.71 -4.54 13.90
CA ASP A 25 6.68 -3.63 14.49
C ASP A 25 7.56 -2.99 13.38
N PRO A 26 7.68 -1.64 13.36
CA PRO A 26 8.48 -0.97 12.34
C PRO A 26 9.98 -1.34 12.36
N GLU A 27 10.58 -1.61 13.52
CA GLU A 27 11.98 -2.01 13.61
C GLU A 27 12.19 -3.40 13.03
N GLU A 28 11.30 -4.33 13.34
CA GLU A 28 11.34 -5.68 12.77
C GLU A 28 11.17 -5.67 11.25
N PHE A 29 10.19 -4.90 10.73
CA PHE A 29 9.99 -4.77 9.29
C PHE A 29 11.25 -4.25 8.58
N ARG A 30 11.89 -3.22 9.16
CA ARG A 30 13.17 -2.70 8.64
C ARG A 30 14.31 -3.71 8.74
N SER A 31 14.33 -4.56 9.77
CA SER A 31 15.32 -5.64 9.89
C SER A 31 15.15 -6.67 8.79
N TRP A 32 13.93 -7.16 8.57
CA TRP A 32 13.62 -8.11 7.49
C TRP A 32 13.99 -7.56 6.12
N PHE A 33 13.61 -6.32 5.85
CA PHE A 33 13.97 -5.67 4.59
C PHE A 33 15.50 -5.59 4.43
N ARG A 34 16.24 -5.21 5.48
CA ARG A 34 17.71 -5.11 5.43
C ARG A 34 18.35 -6.48 5.18
N GLU A 35 17.99 -7.48 5.98
CA GLU A 35 18.51 -8.85 5.85
C GLU A 35 18.21 -9.43 4.47
N ALA A 36 16.99 -9.23 3.96
CA ALA A 36 16.62 -9.68 2.64
C ALA A 36 17.36 -8.93 1.52
N SER A 37 17.61 -7.63 1.68
CA SER A 37 18.38 -6.83 0.71
C SER A 37 19.84 -7.27 0.62
N GLU A 38 20.37 -7.82 1.71
CA GLU A 38 21.71 -8.41 1.79
C GLU A 38 21.73 -9.89 1.40
N GLY A 39 20.56 -10.47 1.09
CA GLY A 39 20.44 -11.88 0.73
C GLY A 39 20.53 -12.85 1.89
N ARG A 40 20.41 -12.36 3.12
CA ARG A 40 20.61 -13.12 4.37
C ARG A 40 19.30 -13.59 5.02
N MET A 41 18.16 -13.28 4.43
CA MET A 41 16.84 -13.66 4.96
C MET A 41 16.29 -14.89 4.21
N PRO A 42 16.47 -16.12 4.73
CA PRO A 42 15.67 -17.26 4.33
C PRO A 42 14.23 -17.08 4.81
N LEU A 43 13.26 -17.51 4.02
CA LEU A 43 11.86 -17.58 4.47
C LEU A 43 11.59 -18.96 5.06
N GLU A 44 11.05 -18.98 6.27
CA GLU A 44 10.63 -20.21 6.93
C GLU A 44 9.46 -20.87 6.19
N LYS A 45 9.34 -22.19 6.28
CA LYS A 45 8.27 -22.95 5.60
C LYS A 45 6.88 -22.46 6.01
N GLY A 46 6.67 -22.15 7.29
CA GLY A 46 5.41 -21.62 7.79
C GLY A 46 5.04 -20.26 7.19
N VAL A 47 6.03 -19.38 7.00
CA VAL A 47 5.83 -18.08 6.32
C VAL A 47 5.42 -18.30 4.86
N LEU A 48 6.08 -19.22 4.16
CA LEU A 48 5.73 -19.55 2.77
C LEU A 48 4.34 -20.18 2.63
N GLU A 49 3.94 -21.02 3.58
CA GLU A 49 2.61 -21.63 3.61
C GLU A 49 1.52 -20.58 3.85
N GLN A 50 1.73 -19.67 4.80
CA GLN A 50 0.80 -18.58 5.07
C GLN A 50 0.70 -17.60 3.89
N ALA A 51 1.82 -17.27 3.24
CA ALA A 51 1.85 -16.40 2.07
C ALA A 51 0.89 -16.85 0.96
N ARG A 52 0.70 -18.17 0.79
CA ARG A 52 -0.19 -18.77 -0.21
C ARG A 52 -1.67 -18.67 0.15
N GLY A 53 -1.98 -18.42 1.43
CA GLY A 53 -3.33 -18.23 1.93
C GLY A 53 -3.88 -16.81 1.72
N TYR A 54 -3.16 -15.94 1.00
CA TYR A 54 -3.58 -14.58 0.69
C TYR A 54 -3.76 -14.37 -0.80
N ARG A 55 -4.65 -13.43 -1.15
CA ARG A 55 -4.66 -12.78 -2.46
C ARG A 55 -3.90 -11.46 -2.38
N TYR A 56 -3.12 -11.14 -3.40
CA TYR A 56 -2.32 -9.92 -3.48
C TYR A 56 -2.91 -9.01 -4.55
N VAL A 57 -3.27 -7.80 -4.17
CA VAL A 57 -3.82 -6.79 -5.08
C VAL A 57 -2.85 -5.63 -5.15
N PHE A 58 -2.20 -5.46 -6.30
CA PHE A 58 -1.33 -4.34 -6.58
C PHE A 58 -2.16 -3.18 -7.14
N VAL A 59 -2.07 -2.00 -6.53
CA VAL A 59 -2.72 -0.78 -7.05
C VAL A 59 -1.65 0.14 -7.61
N LEU A 60 -1.66 0.29 -8.93
CA LEU A 60 -0.61 0.97 -9.68
C LEU A 60 -0.80 2.49 -9.62
N GLY A 61 0.30 3.23 -9.70
CA GLY A 61 0.31 4.69 -9.70
C GLY A 61 0.10 5.34 -11.07
N LEU A 62 0.31 6.65 -11.12
CA LEU A 62 0.20 7.47 -12.33
C LEU A 62 1.19 7.00 -13.42
N LEU A 63 0.77 7.08 -14.69
CA LEU A 63 1.51 6.65 -15.89
C LEU A 63 1.75 5.13 -15.99
N ASN A 64 0.96 4.33 -15.27
CA ASN A 64 1.07 2.86 -15.32
C ASN A 64 0.95 2.30 -16.74
N GLU A 65 0.12 2.91 -17.58
CA GLU A 65 -0.15 2.51 -18.97
C GLU A 65 1.09 2.69 -19.86
N ARG A 66 2.10 3.43 -19.39
CA ARG A 66 3.34 3.76 -20.10
C ARG A 66 4.57 3.13 -19.46
N MET A 67 4.43 2.39 -18.37
CA MET A 67 5.53 1.83 -17.59
C MET A 67 5.49 0.29 -17.58
N PRO A 68 6.06 -0.37 -18.60
CA PRO A 68 6.10 -1.82 -18.63
C PRO A 68 6.87 -2.38 -17.43
N GLY A 69 6.31 -3.41 -16.79
CA GLY A 69 6.94 -4.12 -15.69
C GLY A 69 6.75 -3.49 -14.31
N TYR A 70 5.74 -2.64 -14.11
CA TYR A 70 5.27 -2.23 -12.78
C TYR A 70 5.03 -3.45 -11.90
N PHE A 71 5.64 -3.49 -10.71
CA PHE A 71 5.56 -4.61 -9.76
C PHE A 71 6.04 -5.98 -10.26
N SER A 72 6.44 -6.11 -11.53
CA SER A 72 6.79 -7.40 -12.15
C SER A 72 7.81 -8.22 -11.37
N GLN A 73 8.81 -7.58 -10.75
CA GLN A 73 9.76 -8.29 -9.89
C GLN A 73 9.09 -8.75 -8.61
N ILE A 74 8.35 -7.90 -7.90
CA ILE A 74 7.66 -8.31 -6.65
C ILE A 74 6.69 -9.47 -6.95
N THR A 75 5.94 -9.39 -8.06
CA THR A 75 5.09 -10.48 -8.54
C THR A 75 5.87 -11.76 -8.81
N ALA A 76 7.04 -11.67 -9.45
CA ALA A 76 7.90 -12.83 -9.68
C ALA A 76 8.41 -13.44 -8.36
N GLU A 77 8.74 -12.62 -7.38
CA GLU A 77 9.20 -13.07 -6.05
C GLU A 77 8.07 -13.75 -5.27
N LEU A 78 6.86 -13.20 -5.28
CA LEU A 78 5.68 -13.85 -4.69
C LEU A 78 5.42 -15.23 -5.33
N ARG A 79 5.53 -15.32 -6.65
CA ARG A 79 5.41 -16.61 -7.36
C ARG A 79 6.53 -17.58 -7.00
N ALA A 80 7.76 -17.10 -6.80
CA ALA A 80 8.87 -17.92 -6.34
C ALA A 80 8.65 -18.45 -4.90
N MET A 81 7.89 -17.71 -4.07
CA MET A 81 7.43 -18.14 -2.75
C MET A 81 6.26 -19.15 -2.81
N GLY A 82 5.73 -19.39 -4.00
CA GLY A 82 4.65 -20.35 -4.26
C GLY A 82 3.25 -19.74 -4.26
N VAL A 83 3.12 -18.41 -4.25
CA VAL A 83 1.83 -17.74 -4.46
C VAL A 83 1.35 -18.04 -5.89
N PRO A 84 0.14 -18.60 -6.06
CA PRO A 84 -0.38 -18.93 -7.38
C PRO A 84 -0.65 -17.65 -8.19
N ARG A 85 -0.52 -17.74 -9.51
CA ARG A 85 -0.64 -16.55 -10.39
C ARG A 85 -2.05 -15.94 -10.30
N GLU A 86 -3.05 -16.79 -10.20
CA GLU A 86 -4.46 -16.47 -10.05
C GLU A 86 -4.81 -15.82 -8.70
N ALA A 87 -3.87 -15.80 -7.74
CA ALA A 87 -4.03 -15.06 -6.49
C ALA A 87 -3.36 -13.67 -6.53
N ILE A 88 -2.80 -13.26 -7.68
CA ILE A 88 -2.13 -11.97 -7.85
C ILE A 88 -2.89 -11.13 -8.87
N PHE A 89 -3.33 -9.95 -8.45
CA PHE A 89 -4.14 -9.03 -9.23
C PHE A 89 -3.47 -7.68 -9.33
N GLU A 90 -3.71 -7.00 -10.44
CA GLU A 90 -3.27 -5.63 -10.68
C GLU A 90 -4.50 -4.78 -10.96
N ILE A 91 -4.67 -3.71 -10.20
CA ILE A 91 -5.63 -2.64 -10.43
C ILE A 91 -4.83 -1.48 -11.00
N ALA A 92 -5.22 -1.02 -12.19
CA ALA A 92 -4.55 0.06 -12.91
C ALA A 92 -5.52 1.25 -13.05
N PRO A 93 -5.61 2.13 -12.04
CA PRO A 93 -6.48 3.30 -12.11
C PRO A 93 -6.11 4.19 -13.30
N SER A 94 -7.12 4.89 -13.85
CA SER A 94 -6.89 5.81 -14.95
C SER A 94 -5.96 6.93 -14.50
N SER A 95 -4.85 7.11 -15.21
CA SER A 95 -3.93 8.22 -14.93
C SER A 95 -4.53 9.59 -15.22
N ASP A 96 -5.55 9.66 -16.07
CA ASP A 96 -6.12 10.92 -16.54
C ASP A 96 -7.30 11.40 -15.68
N ALA A 97 -7.96 10.47 -14.96
CA ALA A 97 -9.09 10.73 -14.07
C ALA A 97 -8.67 11.36 -12.73
N THR A 98 -9.59 12.00 -12.02
CA THR A 98 -9.42 12.47 -10.62
C THR A 98 -9.46 11.31 -9.62
N PHE A 99 -9.16 11.57 -8.35
CA PHE A 99 -9.39 10.59 -7.27
C PHE A 99 -10.85 10.14 -7.29
N GLU A 100 -11.79 11.09 -7.19
CA GLU A 100 -13.22 10.82 -7.12
C GLU A 100 -13.75 9.99 -8.30
N GLU A 101 -13.28 10.29 -9.51
CA GLU A 101 -13.66 9.55 -10.72
C GLU A 101 -13.13 8.10 -10.71
N ASN A 102 -11.91 7.88 -10.21
CA ASN A 102 -11.33 6.54 -10.15
C ASN A 102 -11.97 5.66 -9.06
N LEU A 103 -12.53 6.24 -8.00
CA LEU A 103 -13.05 5.51 -6.85
C LEU A 103 -14.09 4.44 -7.23
N GLY A 104 -14.99 4.75 -8.17
CA GLY A 104 -15.99 3.80 -8.64
C GLY A 104 -15.38 2.57 -9.32
N ALA A 105 -14.44 2.81 -10.24
CA ALA A 105 -13.76 1.73 -10.97
C ALA A 105 -12.88 0.88 -10.03
N ILE A 106 -12.12 1.53 -9.15
CA ILE A 106 -11.28 0.84 -8.14
C ILE A 106 -12.14 -0.05 -7.24
N ARG A 107 -13.29 0.46 -6.79
CA ARG A 107 -14.24 -0.31 -5.97
C ARG A 107 -14.69 -1.57 -6.69
N ASP A 108 -15.10 -1.46 -7.95
CA ASP A 108 -15.56 -2.60 -8.73
C ASP A 108 -14.46 -3.65 -8.92
N GLU A 109 -13.20 -3.22 -9.13
CA GLU A 109 -12.06 -4.13 -9.23
C GLU A 109 -11.73 -4.83 -7.91
N PHE A 110 -11.79 -4.14 -6.76
CA PHE A 110 -11.64 -4.79 -5.45
C PHE A 110 -12.75 -5.81 -5.18
N LEU A 111 -14.00 -5.49 -5.53
CA LEU A 111 -15.12 -6.41 -5.41
C LEU A 111 -14.96 -7.62 -6.35
N ALA A 112 -14.42 -7.42 -7.55
CA ALA A 112 -14.11 -8.52 -8.45
C ALA A 112 -13.01 -9.42 -7.86
N ALA A 113 -11.93 -8.84 -7.34
CA ALA A 113 -10.85 -9.58 -6.69
C ALA A 113 -11.34 -10.37 -5.46
N SER A 114 -12.30 -9.82 -4.69
CA SER A 114 -12.86 -10.50 -3.53
C SER A 114 -13.77 -11.66 -3.88
N ARG A 115 -14.43 -11.65 -5.05
CA ARG A 115 -15.34 -12.74 -5.50
C ARG A 115 -14.62 -13.99 -5.99
N LEU A 116 -13.32 -13.91 -6.23
CA LEU A 116 -12.53 -15.03 -6.76
C LEU A 116 -12.17 -16.08 -5.70
N GLY A 117 -12.39 -15.79 -4.41
CA GLY A 117 -12.23 -16.77 -3.35
C GLY A 117 -12.56 -16.22 -1.96
N PRO A 118 -12.34 -17.02 -0.90
CA PRO A 118 -12.51 -16.60 0.49
C PRO A 118 -11.24 -16.04 1.17
N GLU A 119 -10.05 -16.30 0.64
CA GLU A 119 -8.77 -15.77 1.14
C GLU A 119 -8.79 -14.25 1.39
N PRO A 120 -8.16 -13.77 2.49
CA PRO A 120 -7.98 -12.35 2.73
C PRO A 120 -7.01 -11.72 1.71
N ILE A 121 -7.21 -10.43 1.48
CA ILE A 121 -6.51 -9.60 0.51
C ILE A 121 -5.40 -8.80 1.20
N VAL A 122 -4.20 -8.84 0.61
CA VAL A 122 -3.08 -7.95 0.91
C VAL A 122 -3.00 -6.93 -0.21
N VAL A 123 -3.25 -5.67 0.12
CA VAL A 123 -3.21 -4.56 -0.83
C VAL A 123 -1.81 -3.97 -0.84
N ILE A 124 -1.22 -3.79 -2.01
CA ILE A 124 0.09 -3.15 -2.20
C ILE A 124 -0.10 -1.99 -3.18
N GLY A 125 -0.28 -0.78 -2.66
CA GLY A 125 -0.45 0.42 -3.45
C GLY A 125 0.86 1.18 -3.60
N HIS A 126 1.13 1.76 -4.76
CA HIS A 126 2.32 2.61 -4.97
C HIS A 126 1.98 3.97 -5.57
N SER A 127 2.66 5.01 -5.08
CA SER A 127 2.47 6.39 -5.57
C SER A 127 0.98 6.77 -5.51
N ARG A 128 0.40 7.31 -6.58
CA ARG A 128 -1.04 7.58 -6.67
C ARG A 128 -1.92 6.36 -6.30
N GLY A 129 -1.52 5.15 -6.69
CA GLY A 129 -2.24 3.92 -6.37
C GLY A 129 -2.34 3.64 -4.87
N ALA A 130 -1.38 4.13 -4.07
CA ALA A 130 -1.45 4.09 -2.61
C ALA A 130 -2.55 5.02 -2.06
N CYS A 131 -2.70 6.21 -2.66
CA CYS A 131 -3.78 7.14 -2.31
C CYS A 131 -5.14 6.56 -2.70
N ASP A 132 -5.26 6.06 -3.92
CA ASP A 132 -6.45 5.40 -4.47
C ASP A 132 -6.92 4.22 -3.59
N ALA A 133 -6.00 3.33 -3.23
CA ALA A 133 -6.28 2.19 -2.37
C ALA A 133 -6.77 2.60 -0.96
N LEU A 134 -6.13 3.61 -0.36
CA LEU A 134 -6.50 4.07 0.98
C LEU A 134 -7.84 4.82 0.96
N ALA A 135 -8.10 5.60 -0.09
CA ALA A 135 -9.37 6.31 -0.24
C ALA A 135 -10.53 5.32 -0.36
N PHE A 136 -10.38 4.28 -1.19
CA PHE A 136 -11.33 3.15 -1.24
C PHE A 136 -11.53 2.53 0.15
N ALA A 137 -10.45 2.22 0.86
CA ALA A 137 -10.52 1.57 2.18
C ALA A 137 -11.29 2.41 3.20
N MET A 138 -11.10 3.74 3.20
CA MET A 138 -11.80 4.67 4.08
C MET A 138 -13.31 4.73 3.80
N MET A 139 -13.71 4.64 2.53
CA MET A 139 -15.13 4.66 2.15
C MET A 139 -15.82 3.30 2.33
N GLU A 140 -15.05 2.20 2.26
CA GLU A 140 -15.56 0.82 2.31
C GLU A 140 -15.04 0.05 3.53
N PRO A 141 -15.21 0.57 4.78
CA PRO A 141 -14.64 -0.07 5.96
C PRO A 141 -15.19 -1.47 6.22
N GLN A 142 -16.43 -1.76 5.79
CA GLN A 142 -17.02 -3.10 5.90
C GLN A 142 -16.40 -4.11 4.93
N PHE A 143 -15.96 -3.65 3.75
CA PHE A 143 -15.17 -4.48 2.85
C PHE A 143 -13.81 -4.76 3.47
N VAL A 144 -13.14 -3.72 3.99
CA VAL A 144 -11.82 -3.83 4.62
C VAL A 144 -11.85 -4.81 5.80
N SER A 145 -12.83 -4.69 6.69
CA SER A 145 -12.94 -5.54 7.88
C SER A 145 -13.15 -7.02 7.54
N ARG A 146 -13.79 -7.33 6.40
CA ARG A 146 -14.10 -8.70 5.99
C ARG A 146 -13.04 -9.31 5.08
N HIS A 147 -12.47 -8.51 4.19
CA HIS A 147 -11.69 -9.02 3.06
C HIS A 147 -10.24 -8.58 3.08
N VAL A 148 -9.84 -7.56 3.84
CA VAL A 148 -8.48 -7.02 3.77
C VAL A 148 -7.69 -7.36 5.03
N ALA A 149 -6.58 -8.07 4.85
CA ALA A 149 -5.62 -8.33 5.92
C ALA A 149 -4.75 -7.11 6.20
N ALA A 150 -4.19 -6.49 5.15
CA ALA A 150 -3.28 -5.36 5.27
C ALA A 150 -3.25 -4.51 4.00
N LEU A 151 -2.92 -3.23 4.16
CA LEU A 151 -2.62 -2.27 3.11
C LEU A 151 -1.18 -1.79 3.28
N PHE A 152 -0.29 -2.14 2.35
CA PHE A 152 1.06 -1.62 2.25
C PHE A 152 1.10 -0.49 1.21
N LEU A 153 1.32 0.72 1.68
CA LEU A 153 1.22 1.95 0.91
C LEU A 153 2.63 2.50 0.69
N ILE A 154 3.15 2.28 -0.52
CA ILE A 154 4.54 2.58 -0.89
C ILE A 154 4.59 3.96 -1.55
N GLN A 155 5.31 4.90 -0.93
CA GLN A 155 5.66 6.20 -1.52
C GLN A 155 4.45 7.00 -2.03
N GLY A 156 3.31 6.92 -1.33
CA GLY A 156 2.07 7.59 -1.72
C GLY A 156 2.12 9.10 -1.45
N PRO A 157 1.76 9.98 -2.39
CA PRO A 157 1.75 11.44 -2.20
C PRO A 157 0.50 11.91 -1.42
N PHE A 158 0.35 11.48 -0.16
CA PHE A 158 -0.81 11.84 0.67
C PHE A 158 -0.88 13.34 0.99
N GLY A 159 0.27 13.97 1.25
CA GLY A 159 0.35 15.44 1.39
C GLY A 159 0.37 16.19 0.06
N GLY A 160 0.23 15.47 -1.07
CA GLY A 160 0.48 15.93 -2.42
C GLY A 160 1.97 15.94 -2.78
N SER A 161 2.30 16.55 -3.92
CA SER A 161 3.66 16.63 -4.45
C SER A 161 3.97 18.06 -4.89
N GLY A 162 5.04 18.64 -4.33
CA GLY A 162 5.57 19.91 -4.80
C GLY A 162 5.99 19.87 -6.28
N ALA A 163 6.27 18.69 -6.84
CA ALA A 163 6.52 18.53 -8.26
C ALA A 163 5.27 18.77 -9.09
N ALA A 164 4.10 18.32 -8.62
CA ALA A 164 2.82 18.62 -9.23
C ALA A 164 2.51 20.12 -9.15
N ASP A 165 2.71 20.74 -7.97
CA ASP A 165 2.53 22.18 -7.78
C ASP A 165 3.40 22.99 -8.77
N TYR A 166 4.66 22.60 -8.94
CA TYR A 166 5.58 23.27 -9.85
C TYR A 166 5.12 23.17 -11.31
N VAL A 167 4.67 21.98 -11.73
CA VAL A 167 4.20 21.73 -13.09
C VAL A 167 2.92 22.53 -13.37
N LEU A 168 2.00 22.58 -12.41
CA LEU A 168 0.75 23.35 -12.47
C LEU A 168 0.97 24.86 -12.32
N GLY A 169 2.15 25.27 -11.84
CA GLY A 169 2.50 26.67 -11.67
C GLY A 169 2.00 27.30 -10.37
N THR A 170 1.47 26.51 -9.45
CA THR A 170 1.06 26.92 -8.10
C THR A 170 2.20 26.78 -7.07
N GLY A 171 3.26 26.02 -7.41
CA GLY A 171 4.41 25.79 -6.54
C GLY A 171 5.39 26.95 -6.47
N THR A 172 6.32 26.88 -5.50
CA THR A 172 7.37 27.89 -5.31
C THR A 172 8.17 28.08 -6.61
N PRO A 173 8.31 29.30 -7.15
CA PRO A 173 9.13 29.54 -8.33
C PRO A 173 10.59 29.16 -8.09
N MET A 174 11.24 28.57 -9.11
CA MET A 174 12.68 28.30 -9.06
C MET A 174 13.46 29.63 -9.04
N ASP A 175 14.07 29.93 -7.90
CA ASP A 175 14.84 31.13 -7.57
C ASP A 175 16.35 30.83 -7.44
N ASP A 176 17.15 31.79 -6.98
CA ASP A 176 18.61 31.64 -6.88
C ASP A 176 19.09 30.62 -5.82
N ARG A 177 18.17 30.00 -5.05
CA ARG A 177 18.50 28.86 -4.18
C ARG A 177 18.83 27.59 -4.97
N MET A 178 18.44 27.52 -6.25
CA MET A 178 18.78 26.41 -7.13
C MET A 178 19.96 26.72 -8.07
N PRO A 179 20.83 25.74 -8.38
CA PRO A 179 21.91 25.91 -9.35
C PRO A 179 21.40 26.36 -10.72
N PRO A 180 22.04 27.31 -11.43
CA PRO A 180 21.56 27.84 -12.72
C PRO A 180 21.20 26.77 -13.76
N ARG A 181 22.02 25.72 -13.87
CA ARG A 181 21.77 24.60 -14.78
C ARG A 181 20.51 23.81 -14.41
N ALA A 182 20.25 23.59 -13.12
CA ALA A 182 19.06 22.90 -12.66
C ALA A 182 17.79 23.72 -12.93
N ARG A 183 17.85 25.04 -12.76
CA ARG A 183 16.74 25.96 -13.08
C ARG A 183 16.37 25.94 -14.56
N LEU A 184 17.37 25.97 -15.44
CA LEU A 184 17.14 25.90 -16.89
C LEU A 184 16.44 24.59 -17.27
N LEU A 185 16.94 23.45 -16.77
CA LEU A 185 16.36 22.13 -17.03
C LEU A 185 14.95 22.00 -16.44
N GLY A 186 14.73 22.51 -15.23
CA GLY A 186 13.43 22.51 -14.57
C GLY A 186 12.38 23.29 -15.35
N ARG A 187 12.72 24.49 -15.85
CA ARG A 187 11.83 25.30 -16.69
C ARG A 187 11.49 24.59 -18.00
N LEU A 188 12.47 23.94 -18.63
CA LEU A 188 12.22 23.14 -19.84
C LEU A 188 11.27 21.98 -19.56
N PHE A 189 11.50 21.23 -18.48
CA PHE A 189 10.62 20.13 -18.07
C PHE A 189 9.18 20.62 -17.82
N ARG A 190 9.00 21.70 -17.04
CA ARG A 190 7.69 22.32 -16.83
C ARG A 190 7.03 22.70 -18.14
N SER A 191 7.75 23.32 -19.08
CA SER A 191 7.16 23.72 -20.37
C SER A 191 6.65 22.53 -21.19
N ILE A 192 7.31 21.37 -21.08
CA ILE A 192 6.91 20.14 -21.78
C ILE A 192 5.67 19.55 -21.12
N GLU A 193 5.66 19.46 -19.80
CA GLU A 193 4.53 18.92 -19.04
C GLU A 193 3.30 19.84 -19.08
N ALA A 194 3.47 21.16 -18.99
CA ALA A 194 2.38 22.13 -19.11
C ALA A 194 1.69 22.06 -20.48
N ARG A 195 2.42 21.88 -21.58
CA ARG A 195 1.81 21.67 -22.91
C ARG A 195 1.02 20.37 -23.01
N LYS A 196 1.31 19.37 -22.18
CA LYS A 196 0.51 18.15 -22.10
C LYS A 196 -0.75 18.38 -21.26
N LEU A 197 -0.64 19.15 -20.17
CA LEU A 197 -1.77 19.59 -19.36
C LEU A 197 -2.79 20.39 -20.19
N ASP A 198 -2.33 21.36 -20.99
CA ASP A 198 -3.18 22.19 -21.86
C ASP A 198 -3.94 21.38 -22.92
N ARG A 199 -3.52 20.13 -23.18
CA ARG A 199 -4.20 19.20 -24.09
C ARG A 199 -5.24 18.32 -23.38
N GLY A 200 -5.60 18.64 -22.13
CA GLY A 200 -6.61 17.94 -21.34
C GLY A 200 -6.16 16.57 -20.82
N LYS A 201 -4.85 16.27 -20.82
CA LYS A 201 -4.35 14.91 -20.60
C LYS A 201 -3.97 14.56 -19.16
N HIS A 202 -4.24 15.36 -18.13
CA HIS A 202 -3.75 15.06 -16.76
C HIS A 202 -4.60 15.70 -15.64
N GLN A 203 -5.93 15.49 -15.57
CA GLN A 203 -6.71 15.96 -14.39
C GLN A 203 -6.22 15.29 -13.11
N GLY A 204 -5.79 14.03 -13.18
CA GLY A 204 -5.17 13.31 -12.07
C GLY A 204 -3.87 13.94 -11.51
N LEU A 205 -3.20 14.85 -12.23
CA LEU A 205 -2.05 15.59 -11.68
C LEU A 205 -2.50 16.77 -10.79
N ALA A 206 -3.68 17.34 -11.04
CA ALA A 206 -4.25 18.43 -10.24
C ALA A 206 -4.52 17.96 -8.81
N ASP A 207 -5.04 16.75 -8.65
CA ASP A 207 -5.30 16.16 -7.33
C ASP A 207 -4.04 15.81 -6.55
N LEU A 208 -2.90 15.71 -7.24
CA LEU A 208 -1.60 15.51 -6.61
C LEU A 208 -0.95 16.83 -6.19
N ALA A 209 -1.53 17.99 -6.52
CA ALA A 209 -1.10 19.26 -5.94
C ALA A 209 -1.30 19.24 -4.42
N ARG A 210 -0.41 19.89 -3.67
CA ARG A 210 -0.42 19.79 -2.20
C ARG A 210 -1.70 20.29 -1.58
N ASP A 211 -2.23 21.42 -2.05
CA ASP A 211 -3.48 21.97 -1.51
C ASP A 211 -4.68 21.06 -1.83
N ALA A 212 -4.78 20.57 -3.07
CA ALA A 212 -5.84 19.65 -3.48
C ALA A 212 -5.80 18.33 -2.69
N ALA A 213 -4.63 17.71 -2.57
CA ALA A 213 -4.46 16.48 -1.81
C ALA A 213 -4.80 16.68 -0.32
N ARG A 214 -4.34 17.76 0.30
CA ARG A 214 -4.63 18.08 1.71
C ARG A 214 -6.13 18.30 1.93
N ASP A 215 -6.80 19.04 1.06
CA ASP A 215 -8.22 19.30 1.16
C ASP A 215 -9.04 18.02 0.97
N PHE A 216 -8.65 17.18 0.00
CA PHE A 216 -9.24 15.86 -0.21
C PHE A 216 -9.13 14.98 1.04
N TRP A 217 -7.92 14.77 1.58
CA TRP A 217 -7.73 13.91 2.74
C TRP A 217 -8.35 14.47 4.01
N LYS A 218 -8.30 15.79 4.22
CA LYS A 218 -8.97 16.44 5.35
C LYS A 218 -10.49 16.21 5.30
N THR A 219 -11.08 16.32 4.12
CA THR A 219 -12.51 16.08 3.90
C THR A 219 -12.85 14.62 4.12
N LEU A 220 -12.12 13.70 3.47
CA LEU A 220 -12.34 12.27 3.55
C LEU A 220 -12.18 11.73 4.99
N LEU A 221 -11.12 12.13 5.71
CA LEU A 221 -10.90 11.69 7.10
C LEU A 221 -11.98 12.19 8.04
N ARG A 222 -12.51 13.39 7.80
CA ARG A 222 -13.61 13.96 8.60
C ARG A 222 -14.93 13.24 8.32
N GLU A 223 -15.25 13.01 7.05
CA GLU A 223 -16.52 12.36 6.64
C GLU A 223 -16.54 10.87 6.97
N HIS A 224 -15.38 10.21 6.91
CA HIS A 224 -15.21 8.80 7.20
C HIS A 224 -14.43 8.53 8.50
N ALA A 225 -14.57 9.41 9.50
CA ALA A 225 -13.87 9.27 10.79
C ALA A 225 -14.16 7.93 11.48
N ALA A 226 -15.38 7.39 11.31
CA ALA A 226 -15.77 6.08 11.83
C ALA A 226 -15.03 4.89 11.17
N SER A 227 -14.42 5.09 10.00
CA SER A 227 -13.62 4.08 9.31
C SER A 227 -12.20 3.97 9.87
N ILE A 228 -11.69 5.02 10.52
CA ILE A 228 -10.30 5.07 11.04
C ILE A 228 -9.97 3.89 11.97
N PRO A 229 -10.83 3.50 12.94
CA PRO A 229 -10.53 2.37 13.82
C PRO A 229 -10.51 1.00 13.11
N ILE A 230 -11.09 0.90 11.91
CA ILE A 230 -11.15 -0.34 11.12
C ILE A 230 -9.98 -0.39 10.13
N VAL A 231 -9.73 0.72 9.43
CA VAL A 231 -8.73 0.85 8.37
C VAL A 231 -7.35 1.08 8.95
N GLY A 232 -7.21 1.98 9.93
CA GLY A 232 -5.94 2.38 10.53
C GLY A 232 -5.06 1.22 10.98
N PRO A 233 -5.56 0.26 11.78
CA PRO A 233 -4.77 -0.89 12.21
C PRO A 233 -4.22 -1.77 11.07
N ARG A 234 -4.81 -1.68 9.87
CA ARG A 234 -4.41 -2.46 8.68
C ARG A 234 -3.57 -1.65 7.70
N THR A 235 -3.35 -0.37 7.94
CA THR A 235 -2.64 0.53 7.01
C THR A 235 -1.19 0.70 7.42
N PHE A 236 -0.28 0.45 6.49
CA PHE A 236 1.16 0.49 6.70
C PHE A 236 1.85 1.34 5.62
N TYR A 237 2.55 2.39 6.04
CA TYR A 237 3.28 3.29 5.13
C TYR A 237 4.72 2.83 4.97
N ILE A 238 5.16 2.75 3.72
CA ILE A 238 6.54 2.48 3.32
C ILE A 238 7.03 3.73 2.60
N GLU A 239 7.81 4.52 3.31
CA GLU A 239 8.30 5.82 2.85
C GLU A 239 9.70 5.68 2.27
N ALA A 240 10.14 6.63 1.44
CA ALA A 240 11.50 6.63 0.95
C ALA A 240 12.08 8.03 0.75
N ILE A 241 13.41 8.08 0.76
CA ILE A 241 14.21 9.22 0.34
C ILE A 241 15.37 8.74 -0.52
N ALA A 242 15.77 9.55 -1.49
CA ALA A 242 17.01 9.36 -2.20
C ALA A 242 17.57 10.72 -2.64
N PRO A 243 18.88 10.97 -2.42
CA PRO A 243 19.50 12.23 -2.78
C PRO A 243 19.37 12.49 -4.28
N PRO A 244 19.25 13.75 -4.74
CA PRO A 244 19.03 14.06 -6.14
C PRO A 244 20.07 13.46 -7.10
N GLU A 245 21.31 13.26 -6.64
CA GLU A 245 22.41 12.71 -7.43
C GLU A 245 22.16 11.25 -7.83
N ARG A 246 21.44 10.48 -6.99
CA ARG A 246 21.09 9.09 -7.29
C ARG A 246 19.94 8.97 -8.27
N GLN A 247 19.12 10.00 -8.39
CA GLN A 247 17.94 10.00 -9.27
C GLN A 247 18.35 9.86 -10.74
N PRO A 248 17.51 9.25 -11.59
CA PRO A 248 17.72 9.23 -13.03
C PRO A 248 17.89 10.66 -13.57
N PRO A 249 18.72 10.90 -14.61
CA PRO A 249 19.06 12.24 -15.08
C PRO A 249 17.87 13.18 -15.29
N LEU A 250 16.75 12.66 -15.81
CA LEU A 250 15.53 13.43 -16.06
C LEU A 250 14.76 13.81 -14.79
N ARG A 251 14.93 13.07 -13.68
CA ARG A 251 14.26 13.32 -12.39
C ARG A 251 15.11 14.19 -11.45
N ARG A 252 16.44 14.27 -11.65
CA ARG A 252 17.35 15.09 -10.81
C ARG A 252 16.90 16.55 -10.62
N PRO A 253 16.44 17.27 -11.66
CA PRO A 253 16.00 18.66 -11.49
C PRO A 253 14.80 18.78 -10.55
N VAL A 254 13.84 17.85 -10.65
CA VAL A 254 12.65 17.78 -9.79
C VAL A 254 13.05 17.40 -8.37
N ALA A 255 13.94 16.42 -8.20
CA ALA A 255 14.42 16.03 -6.89
C ALA A 255 15.17 17.16 -6.17
N ARG A 256 16.00 17.93 -6.88
CA ARG A 256 16.68 19.12 -6.33
C ARG A 256 15.70 20.23 -5.99
N TYR A 257 14.67 20.41 -6.81
CA TYR A 257 13.61 21.36 -6.54
C TYR A 257 12.90 21.01 -5.22
N LEU A 258 12.48 19.76 -5.08
CA LEU A 258 11.87 19.26 -3.85
C LEU A 258 12.81 19.42 -2.66
N GLU A 259 14.08 19.05 -2.79
CA GLU A 259 15.08 19.20 -1.73
C GLU A 259 15.24 20.66 -1.27
N THR A 260 15.23 21.59 -2.22
CA THR A 260 15.44 23.02 -1.94
C THR A 260 14.25 23.67 -1.23
N TYR A 261 13.03 23.29 -1.60
CA TYR A 261 11.82 24.02 -1.18
C TYR A 261 10.90 23.23 -0.24
N TYR A 262 11.02 21.90 -0.21
CA TYR A 262 10.12 20.99 0.50
C TYR A 262 10.86 19.95 1.37
N GLY A 263 12.19 19.84 1.26
CA GLY A 263 13.03 18.96 2.06
C GLY A 263 13.32 17.59 1.45
N PRO A 264 13.80 16.63 2.27
CA PRO A 264 14.16 15.29 1.80
C PRO A 264 13.02 14.63 1.01
N ASN A 265 13.34 13.97 -0.10
CA ASN A 265 12.34 13.41 -1.01
C ASN A 265 12.85 12.15 -1.72
N ASP A 266 11.93 11.38 -2.31
CA ASP A 266 12.24 10.20 -3.13
C ASP A 266 12.47 10.52 -4.61
N GLY A 267 12.49 11.81 -4.97
CA GLY A 267 12.60 12.33 -6.33
C GLY A 267 11.29 12.85 -6.92
N LEU A 268 10.14 12.53 -6.32
CA LEU A 268 8.82 13.02 -6.75
C LEU A 268 7.93 13.45 -5.57
N VAL A 269 8.12 12.91 -4.38
CA VAL A 269 7.30 13.19 -3.20
C VAL A 269 8.21 13.50 -2.01
N ALA A 270 7.93 14.60 -1.31
CA ALA A 270 8.66 14.95 -0.09
C ALA A 270 8.35 13.94 1.02
N ALA A 271 9.32 13.66 1.88
CA ALA A 271 9.23 12.66 2.93
C ALA A 271 8.03 12.89 3.87
N GLU A 272 7.75 14.16 4.20
CA GLU A 272 6.62 14.56 5.04
C GLU A 272 5.25 14.31 4.40
N ASP A 273 5.19 14.20 3.08
CA ASP A 273 3.95 14.02 2.32
C ASP A 273 3.66 12.54 2.03
N GLN A 274 4.50 11.61 2.49
CA GLN A 274 4.39 10.18 2.18
C GLN A 274 3.50 9.37 3.14
N PHE A 275 2.85 10.03 4.10
CA PHE A 275 1.92 9.39 5.03
C PHE A 275 0.84 10.38 5.50
N LEU A 276 -0.21 9.86 6.16
CA LEU A 276 -1.24 10.67 6.82
C LEU A 276 -1.09 10.61 8.34
N PRO A 277 -0.88 11.75 9.03
CA PRO A 277 -0.83 11.78 10.48
C PRO A 277 -2.12 11.23 11.12
N GLY A 278 -1.98 10.33 12.09
CA GLY A 278 -3.13 9.79 12.85
C GLY A 278 -3.88 8.65 12.17
N LEU A 279 -3.43 8.18 11.00
CA LEU A 279 -3.95 6.99 10.33
C LEU A 279 -2.77 6.05 10.02
N GLY A 280 -2.91 4.76 10.34
CA GLY A 280 -1.92 3.74 10.00
C GLY A 280 -0.60 3.78 10.79
N THR A 281 0.30 2.88 10.40
CA THR A 281 1.61 2.67 11.00
C THR A 281 2.71 2.95 9.98
N ARG A 282 3.72 3.73 10.37
CA ARG A 282 4.88 4.01 9.51
C ARG A 282 5.93 2.92 9.69
N LEU A 283 6.14 2.08 8.68
CA LEU A 283 7.08 0.96 8.76
C LEU A 283 8.53 1.42 8.61
N GLY A 284 8.77 2.51 7.89
CA GLY A 284 10.09 3.11 7.83
C GLY A 284 10.31 4.00 6.62
N MET A 285 11.42 4.73 6.70
CA MET A 285 11.98 5.55 5.64
C MET A 285 13.14 4.80 4.99
N PHE A 286 12.99 4.41 3.73
CA PHE A 286 13.96 3.60 2.99
C PHE A 286 14.84 4.44 2.05
N ASP A 287 16.09 4.03 1.88
CA ASP A 287 17.04 4.68 0.97
C ASP A 287 16.82 4.24 -0.50
N ALA A 288 15.75 4.75 -1.08
CA ALA A 288 15.21 4.37 -2.38
C ALA A 288 14.57 5.58 -3.08
N SER A 289 14.70 5.64 -4.41
CA SER A 289 13.92 6.59 -5.21
C SER A 289 12.48 6.12 -5.40
N HIS A 290 11.65 7.02 -5.91
CA HIS A 290 10.22 6.82 -6.19
C HIS A 290 9.90 5.60 -7.08
N THR A 291 10.88 4.97 -7.73
CA THR A 291 10.62 3.80 -8.58
C THR A 291 11.46 2.58 -8.20
N ASP A 292 12.37 2.69 -7.23
CA ASP A 292 13.29 1.57 -6.90
C ASP A 292 12.58 0.40 -6.22
N LEU A 293 11.58 0.69 -5.39
CA LEU A 293 10.83 -0.32 -4.64
C LEU A 293 9.85 -1.10 -5.53
N THR A 294 9.50 -0.60 -6.71
CA THR A 294 8.39 -1.12 -7.52
C THR A 294 8.74 -1.42 -8.98
N HIS A 295 9.75 -0.75 -9.54
CA HIS A 295 10.20 -0.93 -10.93
C HIS A 295 11.66 -1.33 -11.03
N ARG A 296 12.00 -2.02 -12.12
CA ARG A 296 13.40 -2.28 -12.51
C ARG A 296 13.98 -1.13 -13.34
N PHE A 297 13.16 -0.46 -14.13
CA PHE A 297 13.55 0.66 -14.99
C PHE A 297 12.35 1.57 -15.28
N PRO A 298 12.53 2.90 -15.35
CA PRO A 298 13.71 3.66 -14.95
C PRO A 298 13.84 3.71 -13.42
N ALA A 299 14.97 3.25 -12.89
CA ALA A 299 15.27 3.18 -11.46
C ALA A 299 16.55 3.96 -11.14
N ALA A 300 16.66 4.48 -9.91
CA ALA A 300 17.80 5.24 -9.42
C ALA A 300 18.87 4.30 -8.85
N LEU A 301 19.74 3.72 -9.68
CA LEU A 301 20.88 2.89 -9.23
C LEU A 301 20.50 1.94 -8.06
N ALA A 302 19.30 1.32 -8.13
CA ALA A 302 18.75 0.58 -7.01
C ALA A 302 19.73 -0.53 -6.60
N ARG A 303 19.91 -0.73 -5.28
CA ARG A 303 20.71 -1.86 -4.79
C ARG A 303 20.13 -3.16 -5.37
N PRO A 304 20.98 -4.17 -5.66
CA PRO A 304 20.50 -5.49 -6.01
C PRO A 304 19.48 -5.97 -4.97
N ARG A 305 18.45 -6.70 -5.41
CA ARG A 305 17.48 -7.39 -4.53
C ARG A 305 16.53 -6.51 -3.70
N VAL A 306 16.50 -5.18 -3.87
CA VAL A 306 15.57 -4.29 -3.13
C VAL A 306 14.10 -4.70 -3.26
N ARG A 307 13.68 -5.14 -4.44
CA ARG A 307 12.30 -5.59 -4.72
C ARG A 307 12.01 -6.97 -4.12
N GLU A 308 12.98 -7.87 -4.15
CA GLU A 308 12.93 -9.15 -3.42
C GLU A 308 12.81 -8.90 -1.92
N ALA A 309 13.61 -7.97 -1.39
CA ALA A 309 13.57 -7.60 0.01
C ALA A 309 12.22 -7.04 0.42
N MET A 310 11.61 -6.21 -0.43
CA MET A 310 10.26 -5.70 -0.19
C MET A 310 9.22 -6.83 -0.17
N ALA A 311 9.24 -7.73 -1.15
CA ALA A 311 8.33 -8.87 -1.20
C ALA A 311 8.46 -9.76 0.06
N LYS A 312 9.70 -10.09 0.45
CA LYS A 312 10.00 -10.89 1.64
C LYS A 312 9.52 -10.22 2.92
N ALA A 313 9.84 -8.94 3.10
CA ALA A 313 9.44 -8.20 4.30
C ALA A 313 7.91 -8.12 4.44
N ILE A 314 7.19 -7.85 3.34
CA ILE A 314 5.71 -7.84 3.32
C ILE A 314 5.15 -9.21 3.72
N VAL A 315 5.63 -10.28 3.07
CA VAL A 315 5.17 -11.65 3.34
C VAL A 315 5.45 -12.06 4.78
N THR A 316 6.64 -11.77 5.32
CA THR A 316 6.95 -12.06 6.72
C THR A 316 6.06 -11.27 7.67
N ALA A 317 5.76 -10.01 7.36
CA ALA A 317 4.97 -9.14 8.22
C ALA A 317 3.50 -9.60 8.35
N ILE A 318 2.91 -10.14 7.27
CA ILE A 318 1.54 -10.67 7.30
C ILE A 318 1.47 -12.11 7.82
N SER A 319 2.59 -12.85 7.83
CA SER A 319 2.62 -14.27 8.19
C SER A 319 2.91 -14.53 9.67
N ARG A 320 2.88 -13.48 10.51
CA ARG A 320 3.01 -13.67 11.95
C ARG A 320 1.64 -13.91 12.56
N PRO A 321 1.45 -15.00 13.33
CA PRO A 321 0.29 -15.10 14.18
C PRO A 321 0.35 -13.91 15.14
N GLY A 322 -0.58 -12.96 15.00
CA GLY A 322 -0.80 -11.99 16.07
C GLY A 322 -1.05 -12.79 17.34
N ASP A 323 -0.42 -12.39 18.45
CA ASP A 323 -0.35 -13.04 19.78
C ASP A 323 -1.66 -13.64 20.32
N GLY A 324 -2.24 -14.58 19.59
CA GLY A 324 -3.35 -15.42 19.97
C GLY A 324 -2.73 -16.69 20.47
N GLU A 325 -3.03 -16.99 21.73
CA GLU A 325 -2.79 -18.29 22.36
C GLU A 325 -2.80 -19.41 21.31
N GLU A 326 -1.79 -20.27 21.38
CA GLU A 326 -1.86 -21.57 20.75
C GLU A 326 -3.28 -22.11 20.97
N PRO A 327 -4.01 -22.56 19.93
CA PRO A 327 -5.25 -23.26 20.17
C PRO A 327 -4.86 -24.45 21.04
N SER A 328 -5.19 -24.37 22.34
CA SER A 328 -4.89 -25.41 23.30
C SER A 328 -5.46 -26.68 22.69
N GLY A 329 -4.56 -27.58 22.30
CA GLY A 329 -4.88 -28.85 21.71
C GLY A 329 -5.56 -29.72 22.75
N ASN A 330 -6.82 -29.41 23.06
CA ASN A 330 -7.72 -30.38 23.61
C ASN A 330 -8.25 -31.16 22.42
N PRO A 331 -7.84 -32.43 22.23
CA PRO A 331 -8.45 -33.26 21.23
C PRO A 331 -9.95 -33.29 21.53
N VAL A 332 -10.74 -32.83 20.56
CA VAL A 332 -12.18 -33.06 20.56
C VAL A 332 -12.35 -34.57 20.47
N SER A 333 -12.64 -35.20 21.60
CA SER A 333 -13.07 -36.59 21.62
C SER A 333 -14.21 -36.76 20.62
N PRO A 334 -14.16 -37.78 19.74
CA PRO A 334 -15.26 -38.03 18.83
C PRO A 334 -16.56 -38.25 19.63
N PRO A 335 -17.72 -37.80 19.12
CA PRO A 335 -18.98 -37.97 19.80
C PRO A 335 -19.25 -39.46 20.05
N ASP A 336 -19.59 -39.79 21.30
CA ASP A 336 -19.98 -41.12 21.75
C ASP A 336 -21.06 -41.70 20.83
N ARG A 337 -20.70 -42.78 20.12
CA ARG A 337 -21.59 -43.53 19.22
C ARG A 337 -22.52 -44.51 19.94
N GLU A 338 -22.72 -44.39 21.25
CA GLU A 338 -23.54 -45.36 22.01
C GLU A 338 -25.01 -44.94 22.22
N ALA A 339 -25.44 -43.76 21.77
CA ALA A 339 -26.81 -43.30 22.00
C ALA A 339 -27.83 -43.63 20.88
N ASP A 340 -27.40 -44.10 19.70
CA ASP A 340 -28.30 -44.22 18.52
C ASP A 340 -28.68 -45.68 18.13
N GLU A 341 -28.13 -46.70 18.80
CA GLU A 341 -28.57 -48.10 18.58
C GLU A 341 -29.83 -48.47 19.39
N SER A 342 -30.08 -47.80 20.51
CA SER A 342 -31.27 -48.05 21.35
C SER A 342 -32.59 -47.60 20.71
N ALA A 343 -32.55 -46.72 19.69
CA ALA A 343 -33.75 -46.24 19.00
C ALA A 343 -34.16 -47.11 17.79
N ARG A 344 -33.27 -47.97 17.26
CA ARG A 344 -33.56 -48.82 16.09
C ARG A 344 -34.11 -50.21 16.42
N ALA A 345 -34.02 -50.66 17.66
CA ALA A 345 -34.56 -51.96 18.09
C ALA A 345 -36.07 -51.95 18.40
N ALA A 346 -36.72 -50.78 18.50
CA ALA A 346 -38.15 -50.66 18.84
C ALA A 346 -39.10 -50.50 17.63
N ARG A 347 -38.61 -50.69 16.40
CA ARG A 347 -39.43 -50.57 15.17
C ARG A 347 -39.26 -51.73 14.18
N ARG A 348 -38.99 -52.95 14.67
CA ARG A 348 -39.09 -54.17 13.86
C ARG A 348 -39.93 -55.22 14.57
#